data_AF-A0A2E5ZCB8-F1
#
_entry.id   AF-A0A2E5ZCB8-F1
#
_cell.length_a   1.000
_cell.length_b   1.000
_cell.length_c   1.000
_cell.angle_alpha   90.00
_cell.angle_beta   90.00
_cell.angle_gamma   90.00
#
_symmetry.space_group_name_H-M   'P 1'
#
loop_
_entity.id
_entity.type
_entity.pdbx_description
1 polymer ?
#
loop_
_entity_poly.entity_id
_entity_poly.type
_entity_poly.pdbx_seq_one_letter_code
_entity_poly.pdbx_strand_id
1 'polypeptide(L)' 'MKSQYVVSVMMLLSLLSGCVSDDQSTEPENELRELEDVRFALTLADLPVCDGQLEGRLYYVQSEESFHVCLAGDW' A
#
# COMPACT_ATOMS: atom_id res chain seq x y z
N MET A 1 -16.42 -39.70 -30.80
CA MET A 1 -16.49 -38.95 -29.52
C MET A 1 -15.10 -38.62 -28.95
N LYS A 2 -14.12 -38.18 -29.77
CA LYS A 2 -12.74 -37.88 -29.31
C LYS A 2 -12.21 -36.51 -29.76
N SER A 3 -12.92 -35.84 -30.68
CA SER A 3 -12.48 -34.59 -31.31
C SER A 3 -13.28 -33.34 -30.85
N GLN A 4 -14.17 -33.48 -29.86
CA GLN A 4 -14.93 -32.34 -29.32
C GLN A 4 -14.25 -31.72 -28.09
N TYR A 5 -13.42 -32.51 -27.38
CA TYR A 5 -12.67 -32.05 -26.21
C TYR A 5 -11.55 -31.07 -26.57
N VAL A 6 -10.99 -31.18 -27.79
CA VAL A 6 -9.85 -30.36 -28.22
C VAL A 6 -10.21 -28.88 -28.33
N VAL A 7 -11.42 -28.57 -28.82
CA VAL A 7 -11.89 -27.17 -28.96
C VAL A 7 -12.14 -26.54 -27.59
N SER A 8 -12.65 -27.32 -26.63
CA SER A 8 -12.92 -26.85 -25.26
C SER A 8 -11.66 -26.57 -24.45
N VAL A 9 -10.56 -27.29 -24.71
CA VAL A 9 -9.26 -27.06 -24.05
C VAL A 9 -8.57 -25.80 -24.59
N MET A 10 -8.75 -25.48 -25.88
CA MET A 10 -8.13 -24.30 -26.49
C MET A 10 -8.67 -22.97 -25.95
N MET A 11 -9.95 -22.88 -25.61
CA MET A 11 -10.56 -21.65 -25.04
C MET A 11 -10.10 -21.36 -23.60
N LEU A 12 -9.64 -22.39 -22.87
CA LEU A 12 -9.17 -22.23 -21.49
C LEU A 12 -7.74 -21.66 -21.43
N LEU A 13 -6.93 -21.87 -22.47
CA LEU A 13 -5.53 -21.45 -22.51
C LEU A 13 -5.36 -19.94 -22.77
N SER A 14 -6.32 -19.29 -23.42
CA SER A 14 -6.30 -17.83 -23.66
C SER A 14 -6.58 -17.00 -22.40
N LEU A 15 -7.01 -17.62 -21.29
CA LEU A 15 -7.12 -16.97 -19.98
C LEU A 15 -5.77 -16.87 -19.27
N LEU A 16 -4.76 -17.67 -19.66
CA LEU A 16 -3.43 -17.67 -19.04
C LEU A 16 -2.42 -16.76 -19.76
N SER A 17 -2.72 -16.24 -20.95
CA SER A 17 -1.81 -15.34 -21.68
C SER A 17 -1.98 -13.86 -21.29
N GLY A 18 -2.65 -13.57 -20.19
CA GLY A 18 -2.87 -12.21 -19.68
C GLY A 18 -2.18 -11.98 -18.35
N CYS A 19 -0.84 -11.93 -18.33
CA CYS A 19 0.00 -11.01 -17.55
C CYS A 19 1.46 -11.46 -17.64
N VAL A 20 2.09 -11.27 -18.81
CA VAL A 20 3.53 -11.06 -18.82
C VAL A 20 3.71 -9.57 -18.54
N SER A 21 3.88 -9.22 -17.26
CA SER A 21 4.45 -7.93 -16.93
C SER A 21 5.90 -7.97 -17.41
N ASP A 22 6.16 -7.27 -18.50
CA ASP A 22 7.50 -6.77 -18.80
C ASP A 22 7.82 -5.77 -17.67
N ASP A 23 8.35 -6.28 -16.56
CA ASP A 23 8.83 -5.46 -15.45
C ASP A 23 10.20 -4.87 -15.83
N GLN A 24 10.18 -4.07 -16.88
CA GLN A 24 11.12 -2.98 -17.07
C GLN A 24 10.46 -1.68 -16.59
N SER A 25 9.65 -1.77 -15.54
CA SER A 25 9.51 -0.68 -14.61
C SER A 25 10.84 -0.62 -13.87
N THR A 26 11.62 0.43 -14.11
CA THR A 26 12.34 1.04 -12.99
C THR A 26 11.25 1.47 -12.02
N GLU A 27 10.75 0.51 -11.23
CA GLU A 27 10.11 0.85 -9.98
C GLU A 27 11.14 1.75 -9.31
N PRO A 28 10.82 3.00 -8.95
CA PRO A 28 11.62 3.59 -7.92
C PRO A 28 11.59 2.54 -6.82
N GLU A 29 12.77 2.10 -6.39
CA GLU A 29 13.00 1.63 -5.04
C GLU A 29 12.41 2.71 -4.11
N ASN A 30 11.10 2.77 -4.03
CA ASN A 30 10.41 3.33 -2.92
C ASN A 30 10.73 2.28 -1.88
N GLU A 31 11.91 2.46 -1.26
CA GLU A 31 12.25 1.83 0.00
C GLU A 31 10.94 1.90 0.77
N LEU A 32 10.24 0.77 0.83
CA LEU A 32 9.09 0.60 1.70
C LEU A 32 9.75 0.65 3.06
N ARG A 33 10.02 1.87 3.52
CA ARG A 33 10.59 2.18 4.80
C ARG A 33 9.54 1.64 5.72
N GLU A 34 9.79 0.44 6.21
CA GLU A 34 8.89 -0.25 7.11
C GLU A 34 8.47 0.81 8.12
N LEU A 35 7.16 1.10 8.20
CA LEU A 35 6.65 2.03 9.19
C LEU A 35 6.76 1.33 10.55
N GLU A 36 7.98 1.04 10.98
CA GLU A 36 8.32 0.36 12.24
C GLU A 36 7.88 1.19 13.46
N ASP A 37 7.44 2.44 13.25
CA ASP A 37 7.11 3.37 14.32
C ASP A 37 5.76 4.07 14.09
N VAL A 38 4.74 3.31 13.65
CA VAL A 38 3.34 3.77 13.76
C VAL A 38 3.01 3.90 15.23
N ARG A 39 2.81 5.14 15.68
CA ARG A 39 2.49 5.42 17.08
C ARG A 39 1.00 5.58 17.29
N PHE A 40 0.56 5.30 18.51
CA PHE A 40 -0.84 5.36 18.89
C PHE A 40 -1.12 6.56 19.79
N ALA A 41 -2.23 7.25 19.53
CA ALA A 41 -2.78 8.31 20.38
C ALA A 41 -4.28 8.06 20.57
N LEU A 42 -4.80 8.39 21.76
CA LEU A 42 -6.24 8.25 22.03
C LEU A 42 -7.03 9.35 21.34
N THR A 43 -6.54 10.59 21.40
CA THR A 43 -7.15 11.78 20.78
C THR A 43 -6.11 12.67 20.10
N LEU A 44 -6.57 13.61 19.26
CA LEU A 44 -5.69 14.61 18.62
C LEU A 44 -4.87 15.43 19.63
N ALA A 45 -5.42 15.67 20.83
CA ALA A 45 -4.74 16.43 21.88
C ALA A 45 -3.58 15.67 22.54
N ASP A 46 -3.52 14.34 22.37
CA ASP A 46 -2.44 13.51 22.89
C ASP A 46 -1.23 13.47 21.96
N LEU A 47 -1.32 14.08 20.76
CA LEU A 47 -0.20 14.16 19.85
C LEU A 47 0.82 15.18 20.38
N PRO A 48 2.12 14.87 20.30
CA PRO A 48 3.16 15.86 20.60
C PRO A 48 3.08 17.03 19.61
N VAL A 49 3.75 18.13 19.92
CA VAL A 49 3.85 19.28 19.00
C VAL A 49 4.48 18.82 17.69
N CYS A 50 3.79 18.97 16.56
CA CYS A 50 4.35 18.71 15.24
C CYS A 50 5.45 19.74 14.97
N ASP A 51 6.69 19.28 14.98
CA ASP A 51 7.88 20.07 14.68
C ASP A 51 8.77 19.32 13.67
N GLY A 52 9.87 19.94 13.27
CA GLY A 52 10.79 19.33 12.30
C GLY A 52 11.47 18.03 12.76
N GLN A 53 11.35 17.63 14.04
CA GLN A 53 11.83 16.32 14.52
C GLN A 53 10.81 15.20 14.29
N LEU A 54 9.54 15.56 14.13
CA LEU A 54 8.44 14.63 13.87
C LEU A 54 7.95 14.67 12.43
N GLU A 55 8.49 15.55 11.58
CA GLU A 55 8.16 15.63 10.16
C GLU A 55 8.19 14.25 9.48
N GLY A 56 7.08 13.88 8.83
CA GLY A 56 6.91 12.59 8.16
C GLY A 56 6.61 11.40 9.09
N ARG A 57 6.42 11.62 10.40
CA ARG A 57 6.00 10.59 11.35
C ARG A 57 4.48 10.41 11.31
N LEU A 58 4.06 9.15 11.38
CA LEU A 58 2.66 8.74 11.28
C LEU A 58 2.12 8.28 12.65
N TYR A 59 0.94 8.79 13.03
CA TYR A 59 0.19 8.39 14.22
C TYR A 59 -1.18 7.86 13.83
N TYR A 60 -1.65 6.81 14.49
CA TYR A 60 -3.05 6.43 14.48
C TYR A 60 -3.78 7.06 15.67
N VAL A 61 -4.85 7.81 15.39
CA VAL A 61 -5.66 8.48 16.40
C VAL A 61 -6.96 7.71 16.58
N GLN A 62 -7.16 7.14 17.77
CA GLN A 62 -8.33 6.29 18.04
C GLN A 62 -9.64 7.06 17.92
N SER A 63 -9.73 8.28 18.44
CA SER A 63 -10.99 9.06 18.42
C SER A 63 -11.47 9.42 17.02
N GLU A 64 -10.54 9.55 16.07
CA GLU A 64 -10.82 9.90 14.67
C GLU A 64 -10.83 8.64 13.76
N GLU A 65 -10.45 7.49 14.32
CA GLU A 65 -10.26 6.21 13.60
C GLU A 65 -9.38 6.34 12.35
N SER A 66 -8.43 7.28 12.35
CA SER A 66 -7.68 7.72 11.18
C SER A 66 -6.17 7.81 11.45
N PHE A 67 -5.39 7.88 10.36
CA PHE A 67 -3.97 8.16 10.43
C PHE A 67 -3.70 9.65 10.20
N HIS A 68 -2.84 10.20 11.03
CA HIS A 68 -2.36 11.59 11.00
C HIS A 68 -0.86 11.60 10.75
N VAL A 69 -0.37 12.61 10.03
CA VAL A 69 1.04 12.72 9.65
C VAL A 69 1.51 14.15 9.89
N CYS A 70 2.62 14.30 10.62
CA CYS A 70 3.20 15.62 10.84
C CYS A 70 3.82 16.13 9.54
N LEU A 71 3.23 17.18 8.96
CA LEU A 71 3.67 17.84 7.75
C LEU A 71 3.61 19.36 7.93
N ALA A 72 4.73 20.03 7.68
CA ALA A 72 4.83 21.49 7.72
C ALA A 72 4.29 22.14 9.03
N GLY A 73 4.37 21.42 10.16
CA GLY A 73 3.93 21.89 11.47
C GLY A 73 2.47 21.59 11.84
N ASP A 74 1.76 20.75 11.07
CA ASP A 74 0.39 20.32 11.34
C ASP A 74 0.21 18.78 11.21
N TRP A 75 -0.87 18.21 11.77
CA TRP A 75 -1.12 16.76 11.92
C TRP A 75 -2.21 16.17 11.01
#